data_AF-A0A2M8AJC9-F1
#
_entry.id   AF-A0A2M8AJC9-F1
#
_cell.length_a   1.000
_cell.length_b   1.000
_cell.length_c   1.000
_cell.angle_alpha   90.00
_cell.angle_beta   90.00
_cell.angle_gamma   90.00
#
_symmetry.space_group_name_H-M   'P 1'
#
loop_
_entity.id
_entity.type
_entity.pdbx_description
1 polymer ?
#
loop_
_entity_poly.entity_id
_entity_poly.type
_entity_poly.pdbx_seq_one_letter_code
_entity_poly.pdbx_strand_id
1 'polypeptide(L)'
;MNGFKGTINRNGRPKGQPNKVTMEVREHFNQLINNNLEQMQNDIKELEPKDRLKILLELAKFVLPTLKATELTTGIENGFSPIVINLGNGISPDEDKTINAELEAKC
;
A
#
# COMPACT_ATOMS: atom_id res chain seq x y z
N MET A 1 -42.96 2.08 40.57
CA MET A 1 -42.27 2.18 39.27
C MET A 1 -40.96 2.91 39.47
N ASN A 2 -39.82 2.25 39.34
CA ASN A 2 -38.51 2.91 39.42
C ASN A 2 -38.06 3.27 38.00
N GLY A 3 -38.25 4.54 37.62
CA GLY A 3 -37.84 5.07 36.32
C GLY A 3 -36.33 5.20 36.19
N PHE A 4 -35.85 5.19 34.95
CA PHE A 4 -34.44 5.38 34.58
C PHE A 4 -33.92 6.74 35.09
N LYS A 5 -32.91 6.72 35.98
CA LYS A 5 -32.30 7.91 36.60
C LYS A 5 -31.03 8.36 35.86
N GLY A 6 -31.05 8.39 34.54
CA GLY A 6 -29.90 8.79 33.72
C GLY A 6 -30.22 9.93 32.76
N THR A 7 -29.24 10.79 32.50
CA THR A 7 -29.32 11.81 31.46
C THR A 7 -29.24 11.13 30.09
N ILE A 8 -30.25 11.31 29.24
CA ILE A 8 -30.27 10.74 27.88
C ILE A 8 -29.24 11.49 27.03
N ASN A 9 -28.26 10.77 26.47
CA ASN A 9 -27.32 11.35 25.52
C ASN A 9 -28.02 11.59 24.17
N ARG A 10 -28.49 12.82 23.95
CA ARG A 10 -29.13 13.25 22.69
C ARG A 10 -28.12 13.46 21.55
N ASN A 11 -26.85 13.64 21.88
CA ASN A 11 -25.80 13.98 20.91
C ASN A 11 -25.13 12.75 20.29
N GLY A 12 -25.56 11.54 20.69
CA GLY A 12 -25.02 10.29 20.18
C GLY A 12 -23.56 10.03 20.57
N ARG A 13 -22.95 9.03 19.94
CA ARG A 13 -21.52 8.75 20.07
C ARG A 13 -20.73 9.82 19.29
N PRO A 14 -19.70 10.46 19.88
CA PRO A 14 -18.92 11.46 19.16
C PRO A 14 -18.25 10.84 17.93
N LYS A 15 -18.30 11.53 16.79
CA LYS A 15 -17.67 11.08 15.54
C LYS A 15 -16.16 10.94 15.76
N GLY A 16 -15.58 9.84 15.26
CA GLY A 16 -14.15 9.54 15.37
C GLY A 16 -13.72 8.82 16.64
N GLN A 17 -14.62 8.58 17.60
CA GLN A 17 -14.24 7.85 18.82
C GLN A 17 -13.98 6.36 18.53
N PRO A 18 -12.81 5.80 18.90
CA PRO A 18 -12.46 4.41 18.65
C PRO A 18 -13.34 3.45 19.45
N ASN A 19 -13.60 2.26 18.92
CA ASN A 19 -14.40 1.25 19.62
C ASN A 19 -13.68 0.82 20.91
N LYS A 20 -14.41 0.77 22.04
CA LYS A 20 -13.84 0.42 23.35
C LYS A 20 -13.12 -0.94 23.29
N VAL A 21 -13.76 -1.93 22.67
CA VAL A 21 -13.17 -3.26 22.47
C VAL A 21 -11.87 -3.20 21.68
N THR A 22 -11.84 -2.41 20.59
CA THR A 22 -10.61 -2.28 19.79
C THR A 22 -9.51 -1.52 20.52
N MET A 23 -9.87 -0.62 21.43
CA MET A 23 -8.92 0.13 22.26
C MET A 23 -8.31 -0.78 23.33
N GLU A 24 -9.14 -1.56 24.03
CA GLU A 24 -8.69 -2.54 25.02
C GLU A 24 -7.77 -3.60 24.41
N VAL A 25 -8.12 -4.13 23.23
CA VAL A 25 -7.26 -5.10 22.51
C VAL A 25 -5.92 -4.48 22.13
N ARG A 26 -5.91 -3.23 21.64
CA ARG A 26 -4.65 -2.52 21.32
C ARG A 26 -3.80 -2.31 22.58
N GLU A 27 -4.42 -1.95 23.69
CA GLU A 27 -3.74 -1.74 24.97
C GLU A 27 -3.11 -3.04 25.47
N HIS A 28 -3.88 -4.13 25.53
CA HIS A 28 -3.37 -5.43 25.93
C HIS A 28 -2.26 -5.93 25.00
N PHE A 29 -2.38 -5.69 23.69
CA PHE A 29 -1.34 -6.05 22.74
C PHE A 29 -0.05 -5.23 22.98
N ASN A 30 -0.17 -3.92 23.20
CA ASN A 30 0.98 -3.08 23.55
C ASN A 30 1.66 -3.55 24.86
N GLN A 31 0.87 -3.85 25.88
CA GLN A 31 1.37 -4.36 27.15
C GLN A 31 2.10 -5.70 26.97
N LEU A 32 1.54 -6.62 26.18
CA LEU A 32 2.16 -7.90 25.86
C LEU A 32 3.52 -7.69 25.17
N ILE A 33 3.59 -6.83 24.16
CA ILE A 33 4.86 -6.54 23.48
C ILE A 33 5.86 -5.94 24.45
N ASN A 34 5.48 -4.90 25.19
CA ASN A 34 6.37 -4.20 26.14
C ASN A 34 6.97 -5.15 27.18
N ASN A 35 6.15 -6.05 27.73
CA ASN A 35 6.60 -7.03 28.72
C ASN A 35 7.58 -8.06 28.14
N ASN A 36 7.48 -8.35 26.83
CA ASN A 36 8.35 -9.31 26.16
C ASN A 36 9.60 -8.68 25.54
N LEU A 37 9.72 -7.35 25.47
CA LEU A 37 10.88 -6.69 24.83
C LEU A 37 12.21 -7.07 25.47
N GLU A 38 12.26 -7.14 26.81
CA GLU A 38 13.49 -7.51 27.52
C GLU A 38 13.85 -8.98 27.29
N GLN A 39 12.85 -9.86 27.27
CA GLN A 39 13.03 -11.27 26.97
C GLN A 39 13.53 -11.46 25.53
N MET A 40 12.90 -10.81 24.55
CA MET A 40 13.32 -10.86 23.15
C MET A 40 14.78 -10.40 22.98
N GLN A 41 15.21 -9.38 23.72
CA GLN A 41 16.59 -8.91 23.68
C GLN A 41 17.58 -9.98 24.20
N ASN A 42 17.17 -10.78 25.17
CA ASN A 42 17.96 -11.91 25.69
C ASN A 42 17.96 -13.08 24.70
N ASP A 43 16.81 -13.44 24.14
CA ASP A 43 16.69 -14.51 23.14
C ASP A 43 17.60 -14.23 21.92
N ILE A 44 17.59 -12.98 21.42
CA ILE A 44 18.46 -12.53 20.32
C ILE A 44 19.95 -12.65 20.68
N LYS A 45 20.32 -12.45 21.96
CA LYS A 45 21.71 -12.59 22.42
C LYS A 45 22.12 -14.05 22.60
N GLU A 46 21.18 -14.95 22.83
CA GLU A 46 21.44 -16.39 22.98
C GLU A 46 21.58 -17.10 21.62
N LEU A 47 20.91 -16.58 20.58
CA LEU A 47 20.99 -17.09 19.20
C LEU A 47 22.41 -17.06 18.60
N GLU A 48 22.66 -17.98 17.68
CA GLU A 48 23.92 -18.02 16.92
C GLU A 48 24.15 -16.71 16.14
N PRO A 49 25.42 -16.29 15.95
CA PRO A 49 25.74 -15.01 15.31
C PRO A 49 25.09 -14.79 13.94
N LYS A 50 24.95 -15.86 13.14
CA LYS A 50 24.34 -15.81 11.82
C LYS A 50 22.83 -15.57 11.87
N ASP A 51 22.13 -16.28 12.75
CA ASP A 51 20.68 -16.17 12.89
C ASP A 51 20.28 -14.86 13.56
N ARG A 52 21.11 -14.38 14.50
CA ARG A 52 20.97 -13.06 15.12
C ARG A 52 20.92 -11.94 14.09
N LEU A 53 21.87 -11.94 13.14
CA LEU A 53 21.91 -10.92 12.08
C LEU A 53 20.70 -11.03 11.15
N LYS A 54 20.24 -12.24 10.85
CA LYS A 54 19.06 -12.45 10.00
C LYS A 54 17.79 -11.91 10.64
N ILE A 55 17.53 -12.23 11.91
CA ILE A 55 16.35 -11.74 12.64
C ILE A 55 16.39 -10.22 12.78
N LEU A 56 17.55 -9.63 13.11
CA LEU A 56 17.70 -8.18 13.18
C LEU A 56 17.39 -7.50 11.83
N LEU A 57 17.85 -8.08 10.71
CA LEU A 57 17.56 -7.56 9.38
C LEU A 57 16.07 -7.66 9.05
N GLU A 58 15.39 -8.73 9.44
CA GLU A 58 13.95 -8.89 9.25
C GLU A 58 13.14 -7.87 10.07
N LEU A 59 13.50 -7.65 11.34
CA LEU A 59 12.90 -6.62 12.19
C LEU A 59 13.14 -5.21 11.65
N ALA A 60 14.34 -4.93 11.13
CA ALA A 60 14.69 -3.63 10.58
C ALA A 60 13.78 -3.19 9.41
N LYS A 61 13.21 -4.13 8.63
CA LYS A 61 12.27 -3.82 7.55
C LYS A 61 10.95 -3.21 8.01
N PHE A 62 10.57 -3.46 9.27
CA PHE A 62 9.34 -2.94 9.85
C PHE A 62 9.54 -1.60 10.58
N VAL A 63 10.77 -1.34 11.06
CA VAL A 63 11.11 -0.09 11.76
C VAL A 63 11.62 0.96 10.78
N LEU A 64 12.42 0.56 9.79
CA LEU A 64 13.01 1.48 8.83
C LEU A 64 12.07 1.65 7.62
N PRO A 65 11.86 2.89 7.15
CA PRO A 65 11.15 3.11 5.89
C PRO A 65 11.93 2.46 4.75
N THR A 66 11.34 1.43 4.15
CA THR A 66 11.88 0.79 2.95
C THR A 66 11.17 1.36 1.73
N LEU A 67 11.96 1.72 0.71
CA LEU A 67 11.40 2.11 -0.58
C LEU A 67 10.63 0.91 -1.13
N LYS A 68 9.31 1.03 -1.20
CA LYS A 68 8.48 0.07 -1.93
C LYS A 68 8.92 0.16 -3.38
N ALA A 69 9.14 -1.00 -4.02
CA ALA A 69 9.32 -1.02 -5.45
C ALA A 69 8.08 -0.36 -6.07
N THR A 70 8.27 0.78 -6.71
CA THR A 70 7.21 1.43 -7.49
C THR A 70 6.93 0.52 -8.68
N GLU A 71 5.88 -0.30 -8.56
CA GLU A 71 5.22 -0.83 -9.74
C GLU A 71 4.71 0.38 -10.52
N LEU A 72 5.19 0.56 -11.74
CA LEU A 72 4.66 1.57 -12.66
C LEU A 72 3.21 1.18 -13.01
N THR A 73 2.28 1.48 -12.13
CA THR A 73 0.87 1.45 -12.45
C THR A 73 0.64 2.64 -13.39
N THR A 74 0.29 2.36 -14.64
CA THR A 74 -0.18 3.33 -15.63
C THR A 74 -1.55 3.91 -15.26
N GLY A 75 -1.77 4.16 -13.96
CA GLY A 75 -2.92 4.84 -13.40
C GLY A 75 -2.70 6.35 -13.55
N ILE A 76 -3.68 6.99 -14.17
CA ILE A 76 -3.72 8.42 -14.53
C ILE A 76 -3.63 9.35 -13.30
N GLU A 77 -3.64 8.81 -12.08
CA GLU A 77 -3.65 9.53 -10.81
C GLU A 77 -2.38 10.34 -10.51
N ASN A 78 -1.27 10.09 -11.22
CA ASN A 78 -0.02 10.85 -11.07
C ASN A 78 0.26 11.80 -12.24
N GLY A 79 -0.73 12.52 -12.78
CA GLY A 79 -0.54 13.70 -13.63
C GLY A 79 0.37 13.53 -14.87
N PHE A 80 0.71 12.31 -15.22
CA PHE A 80 1.66 11.98 -16.27
C PHE A 80 0.85 11.56 -17.49
N SER A 81 0.68 12.48 -18.44
CA SER A 81 0.11 12.20 -19.75
C SER A 81 1.24 11.92 -20.74
N PRO A 82 1.65 10.66 -20.96
CA PRO A 82 2.66 10.36 -21.95
C PRO A 82 2.16 10.73 -23.35
N ILE A 83 2.98 11.46 -24.09
CA ILE A 83 2.72 11.73 -25.51
C ILE A 83 3.09 10.45 -26.27
N VAL A 84 2.08 9.69 -26.69
CA VAL A 84 2.28 8.52 -27.54
C VAL A 84 2.40 8.99 -28.98
N ILE A 85 3.62 9.00 -29.52
CA ILE A 85 3.86 9.26 -30.94
C ILE A 85 3.74 7.92 -31.67
N ASN A 86 2.61 7.70 -32.35
CA ASN A 86 2.44 6.53 -33.21
C ASN A 86 3.16 6.80 -34.54
N LEU A 87 4.42 6.40 -34.60
CA LEU A 87 5.21 6.33 -35.82
C LEU A 87 4.69 5.09 -36.56
N GLY A 88 3.72 5.27 -37.46
CA GLY A 88 3.14 4.17 -38.23
C GLY A 88 4.20 3.26 -38.86
N ASN A 89 3.81 2.02 -39.21
CA ASN A 89 4.71 1.06 -39.85
C ASN A 89 5.34 1.75 -41.05
N GLY A 90 6.67 1.89 -41.08
CA GLY A 90 7.38 2.76 -42.03
C GLY A 90 7.21 2.35 -43.50
N ILE A 91 6.06 2.70 -44.08
CA ILE A 91 5.74 2.57 -45.50
C ILE A 91 6.42 3.72 -46.22
N SER A 92 7.13 3.40 -47.31
CA SER A 92 7.73 4.44 -48.16
C SER A 92 6.61 5.26 -48.82
N PRO A 93 6.73 6.60 -48.96
CA PRO A 93 5.71 7.43 -49.61
C PRO A 93 5.36 7.02 -51.06
N ASP A 94 6.21 6.22 -51.69
CA ASP A 94 6.00 5.69 -53.03
C ASP A 94 5.07 4.47 -53.05
N GLU A 95 5.08 3.66 -51.99
CA GLU A 95 4.22 2.47 -51.85
C GLU A 95 2.77 2.86 -51.47
N ASP A 96 2.59 3.92 -50.69
CA ASP A 96 1.25 4.45 -50.36
C ASP A 96 0.50 4.95 -51.59
N LYS A 97 1.20 5.55 -52.56
CA LYS A 97 0.58 6.07 -53.78
C LYS A 97 0.10 4.95 -54.69
N THR A 98 0.86 3.86 -54.82
CA THR A 98 0.46 2.72 -55.64
C THR A 98 -0.71 1.97 -55.02
N ILE A 99 -0.70 1.77 -53.70
CA ILE A 99 -1.82 1.12 -52.99
C ILE A 99 -3.11 1.92 -53.12
N ASN A 100 -3.04 3.25 -52.93
CA ASN A 100 -4.22 4.10 -53.06
C ASN A 100 -4.73 4.18 -54.50
N ALA A 101 -3.83 4.27 -55.49
CA ALA A 101 -4.21 4.26 -56.91
C ALA A 101 -4.85 2.92 -57.33
N GLU A 102 -4.35 1.79 -56.81
CA GLU A 102 -4.94 0.47 -57.06
C GLU A 102 -6.31 0.29 -56.38
N LEU A 103 -6.54 0.90 -55.22
CA LEU A 103 -7.86 0.90 -54.57
C LEU A 103 -8.88 1.75 -55.34
N GLU A 104 -8.48 2.92 -55.83
CA GLU A 104 -9.35 3.83 -56.60
C GLU A 104 -9.70 3.25 -57.98
N ALA A 105 -8.79 2.50 -58.61
CA ALA A 105 -9.05 1.81 -59.88
C ALA A 105 -9.94 0.56 -59.75
N LYS A 106 -10.26 0.12 -58.53
CA LYS A 106 -11.05 -1.08 -58.24
C LYS A 106 -12.48 -0.78 -57.80
N CYS A 107 -12.87 0.50 -57.78
CA CYS A 107 -14.23 1.00 -57.60
C CYS A 107 -14.84 1.40 -58.95
#